data_AF-A0A1L5KRJ0-F1
#
_entry.id   AF-A0A1L5KRJ0-F1
#
_cell.length_a   1.000
_cell.length_b   1.000
_cell.length_c   1.000
_cell.angle_alpha   90.00
_cell.angle_beta   90.00
_cell.angle_gamma   90.00
#
_symmetry.space_group_name_H-M   'P 1'
#
loop_
_entity.id
_entity.type
_entity.pdbx_description
1 polymer ?
#
loop_
_entity_poly.entity_id
_entity_poly.type
_entity_poly.pdbx_seq_one_letter_code
_entity_poly.pdbx_strand_id
1 'polypeptide(L)'
;MSLWSSLLQTYDAVNSSAGITPLNEDVNKTLLPLYHTTLKTQLQVTLDENGYPTIKRDNADIEIIAPCTEQSMGRSGTVLPPHPLFDQLQYIDTNYDPVKHESYLSQLASWKGDNAKLNAIYQYLSQHSVIEEARAQGIGIDPKKDSKIGVRFAVHVRHGDYEPNVWADHAIRDLWIAHEEQVRHGASLGTDLFGETLYKPSTNFPKKIVNVNGNAKLISANDNTNFTFRGRFANRDEALSIDTLTSQKIHTTLRWLAANNGTLTGSQDIVIWAIDGHPTDNVFDPTGNSRDVAEQVDDRTDSEKLIDANVQTYANYAKQFGKLLRGYGNEKVLQQMQQHSRRIVVTIFDAATSGRLSVTFYRELSQNEYIESVLQWHEDAAWYLTCFDNKNSASTDDEAPHGSKKPSDKPKPIPYIGAPSFADVINCVYSTDDHSSDSYRRFAKYVKKQLVECMFSNAGPP
;
A
#
# COMPACT_ATOMS: atom_id res chain seq x y z
N MET A 1 -3.61 -17.85 14.14
CA MET A 1 -3.23 -16.63 14.87
C MET A 1 -4.23 -15.52 14.54
N SER A 2 -4.08 -14.30 15.07
CA SER A 2 -4.94 -13.16 14.69
C SER A 2 -4.34 -12.39 13.50
N LEU A 3 -5.18 -11.67 12.74
CA LEU A 3 -4.74 -10.77 11.68
C LEU A 3 -3.62 -9.82 12.15
N TRP A 4 -3.75 -9.31 13.38
CA TRP A 4 -2.80 -8.38 13.98
C TRP A 4 -1.43 -9.01 14.21
N SER A 5 -1.40 -10.21 14.81
CA SER A 5 -0.15 -10.95 14.99
C SER A 5 0.49 -11.34 13.66
N SER A 6 -0.31 -11.65 12.63
CA SER A 6 0.20 -11.92 11.28
C SER A 6 0.84 -10.68 10.67
N LEU A 7 0.21 -9.51 10.78
CA LEU A 7 0.77 -8.24 10.29
C LEU A 7 2.06 -7.84 11.05
N LEU A 8 2.11 -8.05 12.37
CA LEU A 8 3.32 -7.78 13.15
C LEU A 8 4.48 -8.71 12.75
N GLN A 9 4.22 -10.01 12.59
CA GLN A 9 5.23 -10.96 12.13
C GLN A 9 5.71 -10.65 10.71
N THR A 10 4.80 -10.27 9.82
CA THR A 10 5.19 -9.81 8.48
C THR A 10 6.07 -8.57 8.58
N TYR A 11 5.69 -7.56 9.38
CA TYR A 11 6.53 -6.37 9.58
C TYR A 11 7.95 -6.74 10.01
N ASP A 12 8.08 -7.55 11.05
CA ASP A 12 9.40 -7.92 11.59
C ASP A 12 10.24 -8.71 10.58
N ALA A 13 9.60 -9.45 9.66
CA ALA A 13 10.29 -10.17 8.61
C ALA A 13 10.74 -9.29 7.43
N VAL A 14 10.06 -8.16 7.16
CA VAL A 14 10.35 -7.27 6.02
C VAL A 14 10.96 -5.92 6.40
N ASN A 15 11.09 -5.58 7.69
CA ASN A 15 11.47 -4.25 8.16
C ASN A 15 12.84 -3.76 7.63
N SER A 16 13.74 -4.65 7.22
CA SER A 16 15.02 -4.30 6.60
C SER A 16 14.87 -3.59 5.26
N SER A 17 13.71 -3.70 4.62
CA SER A 17 13.36 -2.99 3.37
C SER A 17 12.74 -1.61 3.60
N ALA A 18 12.49 -1.22 4.85
CA ALA A 18 11.78 0.03 5.14
C ALA A 18 12.53 1.27 4.61
N GLY A 19 11.81 2.13 3.90
CA GLY A 19 12.37 3.35 3.30
C GLY A 19 13.12 3.13 1.98
N ILE A 20 13.21 1.90 1.48
CA ILE A 20 13.80 1.59 0.17
C ILE A 20 12.68 1.61 -0.88
N THR A 21 12.69 2.63 -1.73
CA THR A 21 11.73 2.74 -2.83
C THR A 21 12.23 1.96 -4.05
N PRO A 22 11.47 0.99 -4.59
CA PRO A 22 11.87 0.27 -5.79
C PRO A 22 12.03 1.21 -6.99
N LEU A 23 12.99 0.92 -7.86
CA LEU A 23 13.27 1.74 -9.04
C LEU A 23 12.04 1.82 -9.95
N ASN A 24 11.68 3.01 -10.41
CA ASN A 24 10.54 3.28 -11.30
C ASN A 24 9.15 2.91 -10.72
N GLU A 25 9.04 2.70 -9.42
CA GLU A 25 7.77 2.43 -8.75
C GLU A 25 7.29 3.65 -7.93
N ASP A 26 6.00 3.66 -7.63
CA ASP A 26 5.39 4.67 -6.77
C ASP A 26 5.90 4.51 -5.32
N VAL A 27 6.18 5.64 -4.65
CA VAL A 27 6.49 5.70 -3.21
C VAL A 27 5.40 4.98 -2.39
N ASN A 28 4.15 4.94 -2.86
CA ASN A 28 3.06 4.20 -2.23
C ASN A 28 3.30 2.68 -2.12
N LYS A 29 4.18 2.10 -2.94
CA LYS A 29 4.62 0.69 -2.83
C LYS A 29 5.79 0.48 -1.88
N THR A 30 6.35 1.54 -1.30
CA THR A 30 7.44 1.45 -0.33
C THR A 30 6.91 1.10 1.06
N LEU A 31 7.56 0.17 1.76
CA LEU A 31 7.34 -0.02 3.19
C LEU A 31 7.87 1.22 3.92
N LEU A 32 6.98 2.04 4.47
CA LEU A 32 7.42 3.28 5.10
C LEU A 32 8.24 2.99 6.37
N PRO A 33 9.30 3.76 6.65
CA PRO A 33 9.95 3.71 7.96
C PRO A 33 8.97 4.07 9.08
N LEU A 34 9.27 3.64 10.30
CA LEU A 34 8.49 4.04 11.48
C LEU A 34 8.44 5.56 11.60
N TYR A 35 7.32 6.10 12.06
CA TYR A 35 7.08 7.53 12.22
C TYR A 35 7.18 8.33 10.91
N HIS A 36 6.89 7.71 9.75
CA HIS A 36 6.86 8.38 8.46
C HIS A 36 5.52 8.19 7.72
N THR A 37 5.22 9.14 6.83
CA THR A 37 4.07 9.15 5.93
C THR A 37 4.53 9.57 4.53
N THR A 38 3.66 9.47 3.52
CA THR A 38 3.91 10.12 2.23
C THR A 38 3.38 11.56 2.23
N LEU A 39 4.08 12.45 1.52
CA LEU A 39 3.67 13.83 1.28
C LEU A 39 3.91 14.20 -0.17
N LYS A 40 2.91 14.77 -0.84
CA LYS A 40 3.06 15.36 -2.17
C LYS A 40 3.58 16.79 -2.06
N THR A 41 4.62 17.10 -2.82
CA THR A 41 5.33 18.37 -2.79
C THR A 41 5.46 18.95 -4.19
N GLN A 42 5.43 20.28 -4.30
CA GLN A 42 5.70 20.99 -5.56
C GLN A 42 6.75 22.09 -5.40
N LEU A 43 7.07 22.49 -4.17
CA LEU A 43 8.09 23.50 -3.92
C LEU A 43 9.31 22.86 -3.27
N GLN A 44 10.47 23.13 -3.84
CA GLN A 44 11.76 22.77 -3.26
C GLN A 44 12.52 24.03 -2.87
N VAL A 45 12.88 24.14 -1.60
CA VAL A 45 13.80 25.15 -1.08
C VAL A 45 15.18 24.52 -0.97
N THR A 46 16.14 25.04 -1.70
CA THR A 46 17.53 24.58 -1.68
C THR A 46 18.39 25.61 -0.98
N LEU A 47 18.93 25.26 0.19
CA LEU A 47 19.87 26.11 0.92
C LEU A 47 21.30 25.80 0.46
N ASP A 48 22.04 26.85 0.11
CA ASP A 48 23.47 26.72 -0.16
C ASP A 48 24.30 26.64 1.14
N GLU A 49 25.60 26.54 0.99
CA GLU A 49 26.57 26.45 2.09
C GLU A 49 26.57 27.66 3.05
N ASN A 50 26.05 28.80 2.60
CA ASN A 50 25.95 30.03 3.38
C ASN A 50 24.52 30.26 3.89
N GLY A 51 23.58 29.34 3.61
CA GLY A 51 22.17 29.44 3.99
C GLY A 51 21.32 30.27 3.03
N TYR A 52 21.82 30.64 1.85
CA TYR A 52 21.01 31.38 0.87
C TYR A 52 20.04 30.43 0.13
N PRO A 53 18.75 30.79 0.03
CA PRO A 53 17.73 29.94 -0.58
C PRO A 53 17.68 30.10 -2.10
N THR A 54 17.63 28.97 -2.81
CA THR A 54 17.13 28.88 -4.19
C THR A 54 15.82 28.11 -4.18
N ILE A 55 14.75 28.70 -4.68
CA ILE A 55 13.43 28.08 -4.70
C ILE A 55 13.13 27.58 -6.10
N LYS A 56 12.49 26.41 -6.19
CA LYS A 56 12.00 25.83 -7.44
C LYS A 56 10.57 25.33 -7.26
N ARG A 57 9.71 25.60 -8.24
CA ARG A 57 8.37 24.99 -8.36
C ARG A 57 8.40 23.92 -9.43
N ASP A 58 8.01 22.70 -9.08
CA ASP A 58 7.89 21.59 -10.02
C ASP A 58 6.60 21.68 -10.84
N ASN A 59 6.63 21.09 -12.03
CA ASN A 59 5.47 21.05 -12.93
C ASN A 59 4.42 20.01 -12.49
N ALA A 60 4.81 19.03 -11.70
CA ALA A 60 3.97 17.95 -11.18
C ALA A 60 4.31 17.68 -9.71
N ASP A 61 3.37 17.07 -8.99
CA ASP A 61 3.60 16.63 -7.62
C ASP A 61 4.72 15.58 -7.58
N ILE A 62 5.66 15.78 -6.66
CA ILE A 62 6.65 14.78 -6.27
C ILE A 62 6.27 14.25 -4.90
N GLU A 63 5.98 12.96 -4.83
CA GLU A 63 5.69 12.26 -3.58
C GLU A 63 7.00 11.89 -2.87
N ILE A 64 7.10 12.22 -1.59
CA ILE A 64 8.27 11.96 -0.75
C ILE A 64 7.87 11.21 0.52
N ILE A 65 8.83 10.51 1.11
CA ILE A 65 8.72 9.97 2.48
C ILE A 65 9.03 11.10 3.45
N ALA A 66 8.04 11.49 4.25
CA ALA A 66 8.13 12.58 5.21
C ALA A 66 8.02 12.08 6.65
N PRO A 67 8.85 12.57 7.59
CA PRO A 67 8.67 12.27 9.00
C PRO A 67 7.32 12.81 9.47
N CYS A 68 6.72 12.15 10.44
CA CYS A 68 5.44 12.53 11.02
C CYS A 68 5.31 12.02 12.46
N THR A 69 4.56 12.75 13.27
CA THR A 69 4.07 12.24 14.56
C THR A 69 2.74 11.52 14.36
N GLU A 70 2.35 10.68 15.32
CA GLU A 70 1.05 10.01 15.36
C GLU A 70 -0.12 11.00 15.13
N GLN A 71 -0.06 12.17 15.77
CA GLN A 71 -1.11 13.19 15.65
C GLN A 71 -1.13 13.83 14.25
N SER A 72 0.05 14.10 13.68
CA SER A 72 0.16 14.71 12.33
C SER A 72 -0.24 13.73 11.21
N MET A 73 0.04 12.44 11.37
CA MET A 73 -0.35 11.40 10.41
C MET A 73 -1.87 11.26 10.30
N GLY A 74 -2.56 11.33 11.44
CA GLY A 74 -4.01 11.19 11.50
C GLY A 74 -4.81 12.50 11.48
N ARG A 75 -4.20 13.63 11.06
CA ARG A 75 -4.80 14.98 10.94
C ARG A 75 -6.29 14.95 10.59
N SER A 76 -7.14 15.36 11.53
CA SER A 76 -8.58 15.56 11.32
C SER A 76 -9.13 16.49 12.40
N GLY A 77 -10.03 17.40 12.04
CA GLY A 77 -10.61 18.37 12.98
C GLY A 77 -10.01 19.77 12.84
N THR A 78 -10.13 20.58 13.90
CA THR A 78 -9.78 22.01 13.93
C THR A 78 -8.33 22.29 14.32
N VAL A 79 -7.68 21.39 15.07
CA VAL A 79 -6.27 21.48 15.44
C VAL A 79 -5.49 20.46 14.63
N LEU A 80 -4.65 20.93 13.72
CA LEU A 80 -3.88 20.10 12.81
C LEU A 80 -2.38 20.29 13.13
N PRO A 81 -1.73 19.34 13.81
CA PRO A 81 -0.33 19.49 14.20
C PRO A 81 0.61 19.34 13.00
N PRO A 82 1.75 20.05 12.96
CA PRO A 82 2.71 20.03 11.86
C PRO A 82 3.36 18.66 11.63
N HIS A 83 3.82 18.43 10.40
CA HIS A 83 4.83 17.42 10.12
C HIS A 83 6.19 18.05 10.47
N PRO A 84 7.13 17.29 11.08
CA PRO A 84 8.34 17.86 11.69
C PRO A 84 9.30 18.56 10.73
N LEU A 85 9.26 18.20 9.43
CA LEU A 85 10.28 18.64 8.48
C LEU A 85 9.69 19.14 7.17
N PHE A 86 8.84 18.36 6.52
CA PHE A 86 8.21 18.72 5.25
C PHE A 86 6.73 18.89 5.47
N ASP A 87 6.18 20.02 5.04
CA ASP A 87 4.76 20.29 5.22
C ASP A 87 4.22 21.28 4.19
N GLN A 88 2.94 21.57 4.29
CA GLN A 88 2.26 22.54 3.46
C GLN A 88 2.72 23.97 3.78
N LEU A 89 2.70 24.87 2.80
CA LEU A 89 3.09 26.27 2.95
C LEU A 89 2.44 26.97 4.16
N GLN A 90 1.20 26.63 4.51
CA GLN A 90 0.53 27.15 5.70
C GLN A 90 1.19 26.82 7.06
N TYR A 91 2.11 25.85 7.11
CA TYR A 91 2.95 25.57 8.29
C TYR A 91 4.37 26.11 8.11
N ILE A 92 4.85 26.21 6.86
CA ILE A 92 6.24 26.57 6.57
C ILE A 92 6.44 28.08 6.57
N ASP A 93 5.42 28.88 6.26
CA ASP A 93 5.57 30.32 6.09
C ASP A 93 4.65 31.14 7.01
N THR A 94 5.24 32.12 7.70
CA THR A 94 4.56 33.04 8.62
C THR A 94 3.45 33.86 7.96
N ASN A 95 3.56 34.15 6.66
CA ASN A 95 2.59 34.98 5.94
C ASN A 95 1.25 34.27 5.70
N TYR A 96 1.18 32.94 5.85
CA TYR A 96 -0.09 32.20 5.80
C TYR A 96 -0.78 32.07 7.15
N ASP A 97 -0.04 31.57 8.15
CA ASP A 97 -0.59 31.25 9.47
C ASP A 97 0.55 31.25 10.51
N PRO A 98 0.77 32.38 11.21
CA PRO A 98 1.84 32.51 12.20
C PRO A 98 1.76 31.46 13.31
N VAL A 99 0.55 31.06 13.71
CA VAL A 99 0.34 30.09 14.82
C VAL A 99 0.77 28.69 14.38
N LYS A 100 0.39 28.27 13.16
CA LYS A 100 0.87 27.01 12.60
C LYS A 100 2.37 27.00 12.40
N HIS A 101 2.93 28.12 11.94
CA HIS A 101 4.36 28.26 11.73
C HIS A 101 5.15 28.17 13.04
N GLU A 102 4.70 28.84 14.10
CA GLU A 102 5.30 28.74 15.43
C GLU A 102 5.24 27.30 15.96
N SER A 103 4.12 26.60 15.77
CA SER A 103 4.00 25.18 16.13
C SER A 103 4.97 24.31 15.34
N TYR A 104 5.18 24.60 14.05
CA TYR A 104 6.13 23.88 13.19
C TYR A 104 7.57 24.12 13.65
N LEU A 105 7.96 25.37 13.87
CA LEU A 105 9.31 25.71 14.35
C LEU A 105 9.60 25.11 15.72
N SER A 106 8.62 25.11 16.62
CA SER A 106 8.77 24.51 17.96
C SER A 106 9.05 23.01 17.88
N GLN A 107 8.36 22.31 16.97
CA GLN A 107 8.56 20.87 16.73
C GLN A 107 9.92 20.58 16.07
N LEU A 108 10.33 21.39 15.09
CA LEU A 108 11.67 21.25 14.49
C LEU A 108 12.77 21.55 15.52
N ALA A 109 12.57 22.54 16.40
CA ALA A 109 13.51 22.90 17.46
C ALA A 109 13.71 21.77 18.49
N SER A 110 12.66 21.03 18.86
CA SER A 110 12.77 19.91 19.80
C SER A 110 13.52 18.71 19.22
N TRP A 111 13.62 18.63 17.89
CA TRP A 111 14.22 17.49 17.19
C TRP A 111 15.60 17.76 16.59
N LYS A 112 15.84 18.95 16.00
CA LYS A 112 17.00 19.24 15.13
C LYS A 112 18.37 18.86 15.67
N GLY A 113 18.54 18.88 17.00
CA GLY A 113 19.81 18.64 17.69
C GLY A 113 20.97 19.44 17.07
N ASP A 114 22.11 18.76 16.89
CA ASP A 114 23.33 19.30 16.27
C ASP A 114 23.42 19.01 14.76
N ASN A 115 22.36 18.50 14.12
CA ASN A 115 22.39 18.19 12.70
C ASN A 115 22.48 19.47 11.85
N ALA A 116 23.51 19.58 11.02
CA ALA A 116 23.79 20.79 10.24
C ALA A 116 22.64 21.15 9.27
N LYS A 117 22.06 20.15 8.57
CA LYS A 117 20.98 20.38 7.59
C LYS A 117 19.70 20.85 8.27
N LEU A 118 19.33 20.23 9.39
CA LEU A 118 18.16 20.63 10.18
C LEU A 118 18.33 22.02 10.80
N ASN A 119 19.53 22.34 11.29
CA ASN A 119 19.84 23.67 11.81
C ASN A 119 19.79 24.76 10.73
N ALA A 120 20.29 24.49 9.53
CA ALA A 120 20.20 25.41 8.40
C ALA A 120 18.74 25.72 8.03
N ILE A 121 17.89 24.69 7.94
CA ILE A 121 16.45 24.85 7.68
C ILE A 121 15.79 25.67 8.79
N TYR A 122 16.06 25.33 10.05
CA TYR A 122 15.49 26.04 11.20
C TYR A 122 15.86 27.53 11.20
N GLN A 123 17.15 27.85 10.99
CA GLN A 123 17.63 29.22 10.94
C GLN A 123 16.97 30.00 9.80
N TYR A 124 16.92 29.42 8.60
CA TYR A 124 16.27 30.03 7.45
C TYR A 124 14.80 30.34 7.72
N LEU A 125 14.02 29.35 8.16
CA LEU A 125 12.59 29.52 8.41
C LEU A 125 12.29 30.46 9.59
N SER A 126 13.20 30.59 10.55
CA SER A 126 13.04 31.53 11.68
C SER A 126 13.23 33.01 11.30
N GLN A 127 13.89 33.28 10.17
CA GLN A 127 14.31 34.64 9.78
C GLN A 127 13.70 35.11 8.46
N HIS A 128 13.24 34.19 7.61
CA HIS A 128 12.84 34.49 6.24
C HIS A 128 11.45 33.91 5.90
N SER A 129 10.76 34.58 4.98
CA SER A 129 9.55 34.05 4.34
C SER A 129 9.90 33.37 3.03
N VAL A 130 9.56 32.07 2.93
CA VAL A 130 9.67 31.27 1.69
C VAL A 130 8.90 31.93 0.55
N ILE A 131 7.74 32.53 0.84
CA ILE A 131 6.89 33.15 -0.17
C ILE A 131 7.51 34.43 -0.72
N GLU A 132 8.05 35.28 0.16
CA GLU A 132 8.71 36.52 -0.27
C GLU A 132 9.94 36.21 -1.12
N GLU A 133 10.75 35.24 -0.70
CA GLU A 133 11.88 34.73 -1.46
C GLU A 133 11.45 34.15 -2.81
N ALA A 134 10.39 33.34 -2.85
CA ALA A 134 9.90 32.75 -4.09
C ALA A 134 9.45 33.84 -5.08
N ARG A 135 8.74 34.87 -4.60
CA ARG A 135 8.33 36.01 -5.42
C ARG A 135 9.51 36.83 -5.93
N ALA A 136 10.51 37.07 -5.08
CA ALA A 136 11.74 37.75 -5.48
C ALA A 136 12.49 37.00 -6.59
N GLN A 137 12.41 35.66 -6.58
CA GLN A 137 12.97 34.78 -7.61
C GLN A 137 12.05 34.55 -8.82
N GLY A 138 10.92 35.28 -8.92
CA GLY A 138 9.99 35.21 -10.04
C GLY A 138 9.04 34.00 -10.04
N ILE A 139 8.94 33.28 -8.92
CA ILE A 139 8.06 32.13 -8.77
C ILE A 139 6.69 32.60 -8.30
N GLY A 140 5.67 32.37 -9.15
CA GLY A 140 4.29 32.68 -8.82
C GLY A 140 3.76 31.79 -7.70
N ILE A 141 3.36 32.40 -6.58
CA ILE A 141 2.62 31.76 -5.48
C ILE A 141 1.32 32.54 -5.26
N ASP A 142 0.19 31.86 -5.44
CA ASP A 142 -1.14 32.42 -5.19
C ASP A 142 -1.48 32.32 -3.68
N PRO A 143 -1.60 33.46 -2.96
CA PRO A 143 -1.88 33.47 -1.51
C PRO A 143 -3.21 32.81 -1.11
N LYS A 144 -4.13 32.59 -2.05
CA LYS A 144 -5.43 31.98 -1.74
C LYS A 144 -5.48 30.49 -2.09
N LYS A 145 -4.71 30.05 -3.08
CA LYS A 145 -4.78 28.69 -3.61
C LYS A 145 -3.61 27.80 -3.18
N ASP A 146 -2.44 28.40 -2.97
CA ASP A 146 -1.20 27.66 -2.82
C ASP A 146 -0.86 27.31 -1.35
N SER A 147 -1.72 27.65 -0.38
CA SER A 147 -1.48 27.40 1.06
C SER A 147 -1.25 25.92 1.41
N LYS A 148 -1.77 25.01 0.59
CA LYS A 148 -1.67 23.56 0.76
C LYS A 148 -0.57 22.90 -0.07
N ILE A 149 0.24 23.67 -0.81
CA ILE A 149 1.38 23.12 -1.53
C ILE A 149 2.40 22.58 -0.54
N GLY A 150 2.81 21.32 -0.71
CA GLY A 150 3.88 20.73 0.07
C GLY A 150 5.25 21.29 -0.31
N VAL A 151 6.04 21.62 0.70
CA VAL A 151 7.41 22.14 0.59
C VAL A 151 8.39 21.07 1.05
N ARG A 152 9.45 20.87 0.27
CA ARG A 152 10.60 20.03 0.61
C ARG A 152 11.90 20.81 0.59
N PHE A 153 12.92 20.28 1.28
CA PHE A 153 14.20 20.95 1.45
C PHE A 153 15.36 20.16 0.84
N ALA A 154 16.33 20.90 0.31
CA ALA A 154 17.66 20.42 0.00
C ALA A 154 18.69 21.35 0.67
N VAL A 155 19.80 20.82 1.19
CA VAL A 155 20.81 21.62 1.90
C VAL A 155 22.21 21.16 1.50
N HIS A 156 23.02 22.10 1.03
CA HIS A 156 24.44 21.87 0.73
C HIS A 156 25.30 22.23 1.95
N VAL A 157 26.19 21.34 2.36
CA VAL A 157 27.07 21.54 3.53
C VAL A 157 28.52 21.42 3.08
N ARG A 158 29.37 22.41 3.44
CA ARG A 158 30.77 22.54 2.94
C ARG A 158 31.67 21.33 3.10
N HIS A 159 31.36 20.41 4.02
CA HIS A 159 32.13 19.19 4.27
C HIS A 159 31.22 18.03 4.70
N GLY A 160 30.02 17.94 4.13
CA GLY A 160 29.02 16.94 4.46
C GLY A 160 28.88 15.83 3.41
N ASP A 161 27.95 14.91 3.68
CA ASP A 161 27.54 13.87 2.75
C ASP A 161 27.00 14.48 1.43
N TYR A 162 27.17 13.76 0.31
CA TYR A 162 26.85 14.27 -1.02
C TYR A 162 25.34 14.26 -1.33
N GLU A 163 24.48 13.79 -0.42
CA GLU A 163 23.03 13.84 -0.60
C GLU A 163 22.46 15.20 -0.15
N PRO A 164 22.22 16.19 -1.04
CA PRO A 164 21.63 17.45 -0.64
C PRO A 164 20.15 17.30 -0.30
N ASN A 165 19.45 16.32 -0.87
CA ASN A 165 18.02 16.15 -0.67
C ASN A 165 17.74 15.56 0.70
N VAL A 166 17.25 16.41 1.60
CA VAL A 166 16.99 16.05 2.99
C VAL A 166 15.96 14.91 3.11
N TRP A 167 15.04 14.81 2.15
CA TRP A 167 14.02 13.76 2.10
C TRP A 167 14.58 12.39 1.65
N ALA A 168 15.76 12.37 1.02
CA ALA A 168 16.49 11.17 0.62
C ALA A 168 17.56 10.75 1.64
N ASP A 169 17.84 11.58 2.65
CA ASP A 169 18.90 11.35 3.65
C ASP A 169 18.46 10.33 4.71
N HIS A 170 19.07 9.15 4.70
CA HIS A 170 18.75 8.06 5.63
C HIS A 170 19.15 8.40 7.07
N ALA A 171 20.24 9.15 7.29
CA ALA A 171 20.67 9.52 8.63
C ALA A 171 19.66 10.46 9.31
N ILE A 172 19.05 11.37 8.55
CA ILE A 172 17.97 12.23 9.07
C ILE A 172 16.72 11.42 9.41
N ARG A 173 16.37 10.41 8.61
CA ARG A 173 15.25 9.50 8.92
C ARG A 173 15.52 8.74 10.23
N ASP A 174 16.72 8.20 10.39
CA ASP A 174 17.12 7.46 11.59
C ASP A 174 17.13 8.37 12.83
N LEU A 175 17.58 9.63 12.69
CA LEU A 175 17.50 10.64 13.75
C LEU A 175 16.06 10.94 14.17
N TRP A 176 15.10 10.96 13.24
CA TRP A 176 13.69 11.14 13.59
C TRP A 176 13.12 9.92 14.32
N ILE A 177 13.42 8.71 13.84
CA ILE A 177 12.98 7.47 14.49
C ILE A 177 13.50 7.41 15.93
N ALA A 178 14.79 7.70 16.13
CA ALA A 178 15.40 7.72 17.45
C ALA A 178 14.75 8.76 18.38
N HIS A 179 14.41 9.95 17.85
CA HIS A 179 13.72 10.98 18.62
C HIS A 179 12.34 10.53 19.10
N GLU A 180 11.51 9.96 18.21
CA GLU A 180 10.18 9.49 18.56
C GLU A 180 10.21 8.29 19.52
N GLU A 181 11.16 7.36 19.35
CA GLU A 181 11.37 6.27 20.32
C GLU A 181 11.81 6.81 21.68
N GLN A 182 12.69 7.83 21.74
CA GLN A 182 13.06 8.49 22.99
C GLN A 182 11.85 9.14 23.67
N VAL A 183 10.97 9.80 22.92
CA VAL A 183 9.72 10.39 23.45
C VAL A 183 8.75 9.31 23.93
N ARG A 184 8.77 8.12 23.32
CA ARG A 184 7.99 6.96 23.73
C ARG A 184 8.59 6.23 24.94
N HIS A 185 9.91 6.27 25.11
CA HIS A 185 10.62 5.54 26.17
C HIS A 185 10.19 6.01 27.56
N GLY A 186 9.61 5.08 28.31
CA GLY A 186 9.17 5.24 29.69
C GLY A 186 9.08 3.88 30.39
N ALA A 187 8.52 3.86 31.60
CA ALA A 187 8.21 2.59 32.26
C ALA A 187 7.10 1.86 31.47
N SER A 188 7.21 0.54 31.36
CA SER A 188 6.16 -0.27 30.77
C SER A 188 4.85 -0.07 31.56
N LEU A 189 3.77 0.16 30.82
CA LEU A 189 2.40 0.26 31.32
C LEU A 189 1.68 -1.10 31.30
N GLY A 190 2.39 -2.18 30.99
CA GLY A 190 1.87 -3.55 30.89
C GLY A 190 1.89 -4.08 29.46
N THR A 191 0.83 -4.79 29.08
CA THR A 191 0.67 -5.44 27.78
C THR A 191 -0.49 -4.81 27.03
N ASP A 192 -0.31 -4.59 25.74
CA ASP A 192 -1.33 -4.03 24.87
C ASP A 192 -2.35 -5.11 24.41
N LEU A 193 -3.40 -4.71 23.69
CA LEU A 193 -4.46 -5.63 23.23
C LEU A 193 -3.99 -6.72 22.26
N PHE A 194 -2.80 -6.59 21.69
CA PHE A 194 -2.23 -7.55 20.74
C PHE A 194 -1.13 -8.41 21.36
N GLY A 195 -0.85 -8.24 22.66
CA GLY A 195 0.16 -9.02 23.37
C GLY A 195 1.54 -8.38 23.40
N GLU A 196 1.71 -7.18 22.84
CA GLU A 196 2.98 -6.45 22.82
C GLU A 196 3.16 -5.63 24.11
N THR A 197 4.40 -5.21 24.40
CA THR A 197 4.64 -4.36 25.57
C THR A 197 4.09 -2.95 25.33
N LEU A 198 3.29 -2.46 26.26
CA LEU A 198 2.70 -1.13 26.22
C LEU A 198 3.62 -0.10 26.89
N TYR A 199 4.03 0.92 26.15
CA TYR A 199 4.81 2.07 26.65
C TYR A 199 4.03 3.38 26.49
N LYS A 200 3.40 3.58 25.33
CA LYS A 200 2.63 4.78 25.00
C LYS A 200 1.32 4.38 24.32
N PRO A 201 0.16 4.58 24.98
CA PRO A 201 -1.13 4.29 24.37
C PRO A 201 -1.38 5.18 23.15
N SER A 202 -1.78 4.57 22.04
CA SER A 202 -2.16 5.28 20.83
C SER A 202 -3.47 6.04 21.04
N THR A 203 -3.44 7.33 20.76
CA THR A 203 -4.60 8.23 20.82
C THR A 203 -5.27 8.38 19.46
N ASN A 204 -4.55 8.11 18.37
CA ASN A 204 -5.02 8.26 17.00
C ASN A 204 -4.45 7.17 16.09
N PHE A 205 -5.32 6.62 15.23
CA PHE A 205 -4.96 5.53 14.32
C PHE A 205 -4.79 6.03 12.88
N PRO A 206 -3.81 5.48 12.13
CA PRO A 206 -3.60 5.82 10.73
C PRO A 206 -4.82 5.58 9.83
N LYS A 207 -4.90 6.36 8.75
CA LYS A 207 -5.90 6.25 7.68
C LYS A 207 -5.23 5.79 6.37
N LYS A 208 -5.94 5.81 5.25
CA LYS A 208 -5.41 5.48 3.90
C LYS A 208 -4.78 4.08 3.85
N ILE A 209 -5.50 3.09 4.37
CA ILE A 209 -5.17 1.69 4.11
C ILE A 209 -5.69 1.32 2.72
N VAL A 210 -6.95 1.61 2.42
CA VAL A 210 -7.56 1.47 1.09
C VAL A 210 -7.64 2.85 0.42
N ASN A 211 -7.04 2.99 -0.76
CA ASN A 211 -6.88 4.28 -1.44
C ASN A 211 -8.20 5.00 -1.74
N VAL A 212 -9.25 4.27 -2.14
CA VAL A 212 -10.55 4.85 -2.56
C VAL A 212 -11.27 5.58 -1.43
N ASN A 213 -11.09 5.14 -0.18
CA ASN A 213 -11.67 5.76 1.00
C ASN A 213 -10.59 6.13 2.01
N GLY A 214 -9.72 7.07 1.62
CA GLY A 214 -8.53 7.43 2.37
C GLY A 214 -8.75 7.91 3.81
N ASN A 215 -9.97 8.27 4.21
CA ASN A 215 -10.30 8.66 5.59
C ASN A 215 -10.75 7.48 6.47
N ALA A 216 -11.00 6.31 5.89
CA ALA A 216 -11.46 5.15 6.62
C ALA A 216 -10.37 4.63 7.56
N LYS A 217 -10.76 4.35 8.81
CA LYS A 217 -9.88 3.75 9.83
C LYS A 217 -10.31 2.32 10.10
N LEU A 218 -9.32 1.44 10.22
CA LEU A 218 -9.53 0.04 10.59
C LEU A 218 -9.77 -0.11 12.09
N ILE A 219 -9.02 0.66 12.89
CA ILE A 219 -9.15 0.73 14.34
C ILE A 219 -9.51 2.16 14.73
N SER A 220 -10.53 2.34 15.59
CA SER A 220 -10.88 3.65 16.12
C SER A 220 -11.67 3.54 17.42
N ALA A 221 -11.48 4.51 18.31
CA ALA A 221 -12.28 4.68 19.53
C ALA A 221 -12.54 6.18 19.79
N ASN A 222 -12.79 6.95 18.72
CA ASN A 222 -12.91 8.42 18.76
C ASN A 222 -14.36 8.91 18.83
N ASP A 223 -15.33 8.03 19.04
CA ASP A 223 -16.75 8.39 19.20
C ASP A 223 -17.09 8.57 20.67
N ASN A 224 -17.18 9.83 21.07
CA ASN A 224 -17.59 10.26 22.41
C ASN A 224 -19.10 10.53 22.50
N THR A 225 -19.87 10.27 21.45
CA THR A 225 -21.31 10.58 21.40
C THR A 225 -22.17 9.34 21.58
N ASN A 226 -21.79 8.21 20.98
CA ASN A 226 -22.53 6.95 21.05
C ASN A 226 -21.96 5.97 22.08
N PHE A 227 -22.50 4.75 22.10
CA PHE A 227 -22.14 3.66 23.03
C PHE A 227 -20.84 2.91 22.68
N THR A 228 -19.88 3.55 22.03
CA THR A 228 -18.64 2.90 21.56
C THR A 228 -17.84 2.29 22.72
N PHE A 229 -17.72 3.00 23.83
CA PHE A 229 -17.15 2.50 25.09
C PHE A 229 -18.03 2.81 26.32
N ARG A 230 -18.97 3.76 26.19
CA ARG A 230 -19.83 4.24 27.27
C ARG A 230 -20.76 3.15 27.79
N GLY A 231 -20.81 2.99 29.11
CA GLY A 231 -21.63 1.97 29.79
C GLY A 231 -20.88 0.66 30.09
N ARG A 232 -19.67 0.47 29.55
CA ARG A 232 -18.75 -0.64 29.92
C ARG A 232 -17.42 -0.13 30.47
N PHE A 233 -16.90 0.95 29.90
CA PHE A 233 -15.62 1.56 30.27
C PHE A 233 -15.81 3.03 30.65
N ALA A 234 -14.98 3.54 31.55
CA ALA A 234 -15.03 4.94 31.99
C ALA A 234 -14.51 5.90 30.91
N ASN A 235 -13.51 5.47 30.14
CA ASN A 235 -12.92 6.24 29.05
C ASN A 235 -12.55 5.33 27.87
N ARG A 236 -12.13 5.95 26.76
CA ARG A 236 -11.76 5.23 25.52
C ARG A 236 -10.50 4.36 25.70
N ASP A 237 -9.58 4.76 26.57
CA ASP A 237 -8.27 4.14 26.72
C ASP A 237 -8.37 2.80 27.47
N GLU A 238 -9.38 2.65 28.33
CA GLU A 238 -9.76 1.36 28.93
C GLU A 238 -10.32 0.36 27.91
N ALA A 239 -10.99 0.84 26.86
CA ALA A 239 -11.59 -0.01 25.84
C ALA A 239 -10.59 -0.39 24.74
N LEU A 240 -9.64 0.50 24.45
CA LEU A 240 -8.69 0.36 23.34
C LEU A 240 -7.31 0.88 23.77
N SER A 241 -6.48 -0.04 24.26
CA SER A 241 -5.09 0.23 24.61
C SER A 241 -4.15 -0.54 23.68
N ILE A 242 -3.56 0.17 22.73
CA ILE A 242 -2.60 -0.35 21.75
C ILE A 242 -1.38 0.55 21.81
N ASP A 243 -0.18 -0.02 21.84
CA ASP A 243 1.03 0.80 21.82
C ASP A 243 1.18 1.55 20.48
N THR A 244 1.63 2.79 20.51
CA THR A 244 1.85 3.61 19.30
C THR A 244 2.73 2.87 18.29
N LEU A 245 3.78 2.17 18.72
CA LEU A 245 4.66 1.42 17.83
C LEU A 245 3.95 0.21 17.22
N THR A 246 3.23 -0.58 18.02
CA THR A 246 2.43 -1.71 17.55
C THR A 246 1.42 -1.27 16.48
N SER A 247 0.71 -0.18 16.75
CA SER A 247 -0.25 0.42 15.81
C SER A 247 0.45 0.80 14.49
N GLN A 248 1.60 1.45 14.54
CA GLN A 248 2.33 1.83 13.33
C GLN A 248 2.79 0.62 12.52
N LYS A 249 3.41 -0.39 13.15
CA LYS A 249 3.84 -1.62 12.48
C LYS A 249 2.67 -2.26 11.72
N ILE A 250 1.52 -2.40 12.38
CA ILE A 250 0.30 -2.97 11.78
C ILE A 250 -0.15 -2.17 10.56
N HIS A 251 -0.34 -0.86 10.71
CA HIS A 251 -0.94 -0.03 9.66
C HIS A 251 0.00 0.19 8.47
N THR A 252 1.30 0.36 8.73
CA THR A 252 2.31 0.52 7.67
C THR A 252 2.48 -0.75 6.86
N THR A 253 2.55 -1.91 7.53
CA THR A 253 2.60 -3.22 6.84
C THR A 253 1.35 -3.45 6.02
N LEU A 254 0.18 -3.18 6.58
CA LEU A 254 -1.07 -3.39 5.86
C LEU A 254 -1.20 -2.47 4.65
N ARG A 255 -0.84 -1.19 4.77
CA ARG A 255 -0.82 -0.27 3.61
C ARG A 255 0.13 -0.78 2.53
N TRP A 256 1.32 -1.21 2.93
CA TRP A 256 2.32 -1.73 2.00
C TRP A 256 1.83 -3.01 1.29
N LEU A 257 1.25 -3.96 2.02
CA LEU A 257 0.65 -5.16 1.45
C LEU A 257 -0.53 -4.83 0.52
N ALA A 258 -1.41 -3.91 0.89
CA ALA A 258 -2.52 -3.48 0.04
C ALA A 258 -2.01 -2.83 -1.27
N ALA A 259 -0.95 -2.03 -1.21
CA ALA A 259 -0.38 -1.38 -2.39
C ALA A 259 0.35 -2.36 -3.34
N ASN A 260 0.93 -3.44 -2.81
CA ASN A 260 1.71 -4.40 -3.58
C ASN A 260 0.93 -5.68 -3.96
N ASN A 261 -0.08 -6.05 -3.19
CA ASN A 261 -0.80 -7.33 -3.28
C ASN A 261 -2.33 -7.17 -3.19
N GLY A 262 -2.84 -5.93 -3.13
CA GLY A 262 -4.26 -5.65 -3.05
C GLY A 262 -4.95 -5.69 -4.41
N THR A 263 -6.08 -6.39 -4.48
CA THR A 263 -7.01 -6.34 -5.62
C THR A 263 -8.19 -5.41 -5.28
N LEU A 264 -8.03 -4.13 -5.64
CA LEU A 264 -9.02 -3.09 -5.37
C LEU A 264 -10.25 -3.21 -6.30
N THR A 265 -11.45 -3.25 -5.71
CA THR A 265 -12.73 -3.20 -6.44
C THR A 265 -13.69 -2.25 -5.72
N GLY A 266 -13.89 -1.04 -6.25
CA GLY A 266 -14.65 0.00 -5.55
C GLY A 266 -14.01 0.33 -4.20
N SER A 267 -14.74 0.14 -3.10
CA SER A 267 -14.23 0.35 -1.73
C SER A 267 -13.69 -0.92 -1.05
N GLN A 268 -13.70 -2.06 -1.75
CA GLN A 268 -13.20 -3.34 -1.25
C GLN A 268 -11.78 -3.58 -1.74
N ASP A 269 -10.94 -4.14 -0.87
CA ASP A 269 -9.58 -4.54 -1.19
C ASP A 269 -9.34 -5.96 -0.69
N ILE A 270 -8.95 -6.86 -1.59
CA ILE A 270 -8.62 -8.26 -1.30
C ILE A 270 -7.10 -8.33 -1.23
N VAL A 271 -6.56 -8.69 -0.07
CA VAL A 271 -5.11 -8.73 0.15
C VAL A 271 -4.72 -10.15 0.53
N ILE A 272 -3.74 -10.72 -0.18
CA ILE A 272 -3.26 -12.08 0.05
C ILE A 272 -1.74 -12.05 0.12
N TRP A 273 -1.16 -12.65 1.16
CA TRP A 273 0.29 -12.66 1.37
C TRP A 273 0.75 -13.81 2.25
N ALA A 274 2.05 -14.11 2.16
CA ALA A 274 2.74 -15.03 3.06
C ALA A 274 3.35 -14.31 4.29
N ILE A 275 3.27 -14.92 5.46
CA ILE A 275 3.81 -14.37 6.72
C ILE A 275 5.32 -14.69 6.83
N ASP A 276 6.14 -14.04 6.01
CA ASP A 276 7.61 -14.12 6.05
C ASP A 276 8.27 -12.93 5.31
N GLY A 277 9.59 -13.03 5.05
CA GLY A 277 10.38 -11.98 4.39
C GLY A 277 10.10 -11.84 2.89
N HIS A 278 9.29 -12.72 2.30
CA HIS A 278 8.93 -12.71 0.88
C HIS A 278 7.41 -12.80 0.68
N PRO A 279 6.60 -11.84 1.18
CA PRO A 279 5.14 -11.98 1.28
C PRO A 279 4.40 -12.24 -0.04
N THR A 280 5.03 -11.91 -1.17
CA THR A 280 4.45 -11.99 -2.51
C THR A 280 4.87 -13.24 -3.27
N ASP A 281 5.98 -13.86 -2.89
CA ASP A 281 6.58 -14.94 -3.67
C ASP A 281 5.73 -16.20 -3.57
N ASN A 282 5.46 -16.85 -4.72
CA ASN A 282 4.69 -18.10 -4.77
C ASN A 282 3.30 -18.02 -4.12
N VAL A 283 2.67 -16.84 -4.13
CA VAL A 283 1.27 -16.64 -3.74
C VAL A 283 0.44 -16.53 -5.02
N PHE A 284 -0.31 -17.57 -5.37
CA PHE A 284 -1.13 -17.57 -6.58
C PHE A 284 -2.25 -16.53 -6.50
N ASP A 285 -2.55 -15.84 -7.59
CA ASP A 285 -3.75 -15.00 -7.68
C ASP A 285 -5.00 -15.87 -7.88
N PRO A 286 -5.95 -15.92 -6.91
CA PRO A 286 -7.14 -16.74 -7.02
C PRO A 286 -8.23 -16.12 -7.91
N THR A 287 -8.01 -14.92 -8.44
CA THR A 287 -9.03 -14.18 -9.22
C THR A 287 -8.94 -14.46 -10.73
N GLY A 288 -7.80 -14.99 -11.19
CA GLY A 288 -7.53 -15.32 -12.58
C GLY A 288 -8.32 -16.55 -13.08
N ASN A 289 -8.30 -16.75 -14.40
CA ASN A 289 -8.83 -17.99 -14.98
C ASN A 289 -7.80 -19.13 -14.87
N SER A 290 -8.20 -20.35 -15.25
CA SER A 290 -7.32 -21.53 -15.14
C SER A 290 -6.06 -21.47 -16.00
N ARG A 291 -6.08 -20.72 -17.10
CA ARG A 291 -4.88 -20.49 -17.91
C ARG A 291 -3.91 -19.57 -17.18
N ASP A 292 -4.40 -18.46 -16.62
CA ASP A 292 -3.57 -17.49 -15.88
C ASP A 292 -2.89 -18.17 -14.67
N VAL A 293 -3.62 -19.02 -13.97
CA VAL A 293 -3.08 -19.81 -12.84
C VAL A 293 -2.14 -20.90 -13.34
N ALA A 294 -2.44 -21.56 -14.46
CA ALA A 294 -1.56 -22.56 -15.05
C ALA A 294 -0.22 -21.95 -15.51
N GLU A 295 -0.20 -20.74 -16.04
CA GLU A 295 1.02 -20.03 -16.46
C GLU A 295 1.96 -19.75 -15.27
N GLN A 296 1.42 -19.53 -14.07
CA GLN A 296 2.21 -19.35 -12.84
C GLN A 296 2.94 -20.63 -12.38
N VAL A 297 2.47 -21.80 -12.83
CA VAL A 297 3.01 -23.12 -12.47
C VAL A 297 3.71 -23.86 -13.63
N ASP A 298 3.79 -23.22 -14.80
CA ASP A 298 4.30 -23.83 -16.03
C ASP A 298 5.78 -23.51 -16.28
N ASP A 299 6.66 -24.45 -15.93
CA ASP A 299 8.12 -24.35 -16.19
C ASP A 299 8.55 -24.95 -17.53
N ARG A 300 7.60 -25.35 -18.40
CA ARG A 300 7.94 -25.83 -19.74
C ARG A 300 8.62 -24.72 -20.53
N THR A 301 9.62 -25.10 -21.31
CA THR A 301 10.28 -24.21 -22.28
C THR A 301 9.29 -23.76 -23.35
N ASP A 302 9.55 -22.61 -23.97
CA ASP A 302 8.72 -22.13 -25.08
C ASP A 302 8.61 -23.16 -26.23
N SER A 303 9.65 -23.98 -26.43
CA SER A 303 9.64 -25.06 -27.41
C SER A 303 8.68 -26.20 -27.03
N GLU A 304 8.63 -26.60 -25.76
CA GLU A 304 7.68 -27.61 -25.26
C GLU A 304 6.24 -27.08 -25.29
N LYS A 305 6.03 -25.81 -24.93
CA LYS A 305 4.74 -25.12 -25.06
C LYS A 305 4.25 -25.11 -26.51
N LEU A 306 5.14 -24.87 -27.47
CA LEU A 306 4.83 -24.90 -28.90
C LEU A 306 4.53 -26.31 -29.42
N ILE A 307 5.21 -27.34 -28.92
CA ILE A 307 4.93 -28.74 -29.29
C ILE A 307 3.55 -29.16 -28.76
N ASP A 308 3.24 -28.89 -27.50
CA ASP A 308 1.94 -29.23 -26.91
C ASP A 308 0.78 -28.46 -27.58
N ALA A 309 0.99 -27.18 -27.90
CA ALA A 309 0.01 -26.36 -28.61
C ALA A 309 -0.30 -26.90 -30.02
N ASN A 310 0.62 -27.63 -30.66
CA ASN A 310 0.41 -28.25 -31.97
C ASN A 310 -0.28 -29.63 -31.88
N VAL A 311 -0.37 -30.23 -30.69
CA VAL A 311 -0.90 -31.59 -30.49
C VAL A 311 -2.30 -31.59 -29.86
N GLN A 312 -2.64 -30.60 -29.03
CA GLN A 312 -3.92 -30.57 -28.29
C GLN A 312 -5.00 -29.74 -28.99
N THR A 313 -6.20 -30.32 -29.16
CA THR A 313 -7.40 -29.60 -29.63
C THR A 313 -7.95 -28.63 -28.57
N TYR A 314 -7.78 -28.96 -27.28
CA TYR A 314 -8.13 -28.14 -26.12
C TYR A 314 -7.09 -28.37 -25.01
N ALA A 315 -6.59 -27.29 -24.40
CA ALA A 315 -5.86 -27.41 -23.14
C ALA A 315 -6.84 -27.73 -22.01
N ASN A 316 -6.64 -28.81 -21.25
CA ASN A 316 -7.51 -29.19 -20.13
C ASN A 316 -6.80 -28.96 -18.79
N TYR A 317 -6.92 -27.73 -18.28
CA TYR A 317 -6.30 -27.30 -17.03
C TYR A 317 -6.90 -27.99 -15.81
N ALA A 318 -8.19 -28.32 -15.82
CA ALA A 318 -8.82 -29.09 -14.75
C ALA A 318 -8.14 -30.46 -14.53
N LYS A 319 -7.86 -31.18 -15.64
CA LYS A 319 -7.10 -32.43 -15.58
C LYS A 319 -5.65 -32.23 -15.14
N GLN A 320 -5.03 -31.09 -15.48
CA GLN A 320 -3.69 -30.74 -15.03
C GLN A 320 -3.67 -30.51 -13.52
N PHE A 321 -4.62 -29.75 -12.98
CA PHE A 321 -4.74 -29.47 -11.55
C PHE A 321 -5.10 -30.73 -10.75
N GLY A 322 -6.03 -31.56 -11.21
CA GLY A 322 -6.33 -32.83 -10.56
C GLY A 322 -5.18 -33.83 -10.57
N LYS A 323 -4.24 -33.74 -11.53
CA LYS A 323 -2.97 -34.47 -11.48
C LYS A 323 -2.06 -33.89 -10.39
N LEU A 324 -1.88 -32.57 -10.36
CA LEU A 324 -1.04 -31.87 -9.37
C LEU A 324 -1.47 -32.19 -7.94
N LEU A 325 -2.77 -32.12 -7.64
CA LEU A 325 -3.35 -32.45 -6.32
C LEU A 325 -3.10 -33.91 -5.90
N ARG A 326 -3.00 -34.84 -6.85
CA ARG A 326 -2.68 -36.25 -6.61
C ARG A 326 -1.17 -36.51 -6.51
N GLY A 327 -0.34 -35.46 -6.50
CA GLY A 327 1.11 -35.55 -6.47
C GLY A 327 1.75 -35.86 -7.82
N TYR A 328 0.97 -35.85 -8.90
CA TYR A 328 1.47 -36.04 -10.26
C TYR A 328 1.64 -34.67 -10.92
N GLY A 329 2.84 -34.12 -10.92
CA GLY A 329 3.02 -32.78 -11.47
C GLY A 329 4.46 -32.35 -11.61
N ASN A 330 4.63 -31.10 -12.04
CA ASN A 330 5.93 -30.49 -12.20
C ASN A 330 6.68 -30.44 -10.86
N GLU A 331 7.97 -30.80 -10.89
CA GLU A 331 8.85 -30.86 -9.73
C GLU A 331 8.84 -29.55 -8.92
N LYS A 332 8.75 -28.38 -9.56
CA LYS A 332 8.67 -27.09 -8.85
C LYS A 332 7.41 -26.94 -8.01
N VAL A 333 6.24 -27.31 -8.54
CA VAL A 333 4.97 -27.21 -7.79
C VAL A 333 4.92 -28.27 -6.71
N LEU A 334 5.43 -29.46 -6.98
CA LEU A 334 5.57 -30.50 -5.97
C LEU A 334 6.55 -30.08 -4.87
N GLN A 335 7.67 -29.46 -5.21
CA GLN A 335 8.61 -28.87 -4.25
C GLN A 335 7.96 -27.73 -3.45
N GLN A 336 7.16 -26.86 -4.09
CA GLN A 336 6.37 -25.83 -3.40
C GLN A 336 5.37 -26.44 -2.40
N MET A 337 4.68 -27.52 -2.78
CA MET A 337 3.77 -28.26 -1.88
C MET A 337 4.51 -29.10 -0.82
N GLN A 338 5.79 -29.39 -1.02
CA GLN A 338 6.64 -30.11 -0.06
C GLN A 338 7.42 -29.16 0.88
N GLN A 339 7.49 -27.85 0.57
CA GLN A 339 8.13 -26.85 1.43
C GLN A 339 7.18 -26.42 2.56
N HIS A 340 7.21 -27.18 3.65
CA HIS A 340 6.27 -27.10 4.77
C HIS A 340 6.56 -26.01 5.83
N SER A 341 6.49 -24.73 5.50
CA SER A 341 6.63 -23.71 6.58
C SER A 341 5.89 -22.40 6.42
N ARG A 342 5.40 -22.07 5.23
CA ARG A 342 4.80 -20.75 5.00
C ARG A 342 3.32 -20.76 5.37
N ARG A 343 2.88 -19.67 6.01
CA ARG A 343 1.47 -19.41 6.32
C ARG A 343 0.99 -18.29 5.43
N ILE A 344 -0.14 -18.49 4.77
CA ILE A 344 -0.77 -17.54 3.86
C ILE A 344 -1.97 -16.92 4.55
N VAL A 345 -2.10 -15.61 4.45
CA VAL A 345 -3.28 -14.87 4.92
C VAL A 345 -4.09 -14.46 3.71
N VAL A 346 -5.40 -14.72 3.77
CA VAL A 346 -6.41 -14.20 2.84
C VAL A 346 -7.32 -13.28 3.62
N THR A 347 -7.40 -12.00 3.25
CA THR A 347 -8.25 -11.03 3.93
C THR A 347 -8.99 -10.14 2.94
N ILE A 348 -10.19 -9.70 3.31
CA ILE A 348 -10.98 -8.75 2.53
C ILE A 348 -11.33 -7.57 3.41
N PHE A 349 -10.87 -6.39 3.04
CA PHE A 349 -11.25 -5.13 3.63
C PHE A 349 -12.35 -4.46 2.82
N ASP A 350 -13.33 -3.83 3.46
CA ASP A 350 -14.32 -2.99 2.76
C ASP A 350 -14.62 -1.71 3.55
N ALA A 351 -14.42 -0.57 2.90
CA ALA A 351 -14.78 0.74 3.43
C ALA A 351 -16.21 1.11 3.04
N ALA A 352 -17.20 0.50 3.69
CA ALA A 352 -18.62 0.80 3.44
C ALA A 352 -19.02 2.25 3.78
N THR A 353 -18.19 2.95 4.57
CA THR A 353 -18.35 4.38 4.88
C THR A 353 -17.02 5.10 4.68
N SER A 354 -17.04 6.43 4.52
CA SER A 354 -15.83 7.23 4.38
C SER A 354 -14.93 7.26 5.63
N GLY A 355 -15.43 6.80 6.79
CA GLY A 355 -14.73 6.87 8.08
C GLY A 355 -14.34 5.53 8.69
N ARG A 356 -14.90 4.40 8.23
CA ARG A 356 -14.68 3.07 8.83
C ARG A 356 -14.31 2.05 7.77
N LEU A 357 -13.22 1.32 8.02
CA LEU A 357 -12.77 0.18 7.24
C LEU A 357 -13.08 -1.10 8.02
N SER A 358 -13.77 -2.05 7.41
CA SER A 358 -14.13 -3.32 8.04
C SER A 358 -13.30 -4.47 7.48
N VAL A 359 -12.93 -5.41 8.34
CA VAL A 359 -12.48 -6.75 7.91
C VAL A 359 -13.73 -7.59 7.66
N THR A 360 -14.01 -7.91 6.39
CA THR A 360 -15.21 -8.65 5.99
C THR A 360 -14.97 -10.14 5.77
N PHE A 361 -13.71 -10.55 5.65
CA PHE A 361 -13.24 -11.92 5.59
C PHE A 361 -11.79 -11.97 6.08
N TYR A 362 -11.42 -13.01 6.82
CA TYR A 362 -10.05 -13.28 7.24
C TYR A 362 -9.86 -14.78 7.41
N ARG A 363 -8.85 -15.35 6.75
CA ARG A 363 -8.41 -16.73 6.96
C ARG A 363 -6.90 -16.81 6.92
N GLU A 364 -6.35 -17.64 7.79
CA GLU A 364 -4.94 -18.05 7.80
C GLU A 364 -4.90 -19.53 7.39
N LEU A 365 -4.05 -19.84 6.43
CA LEU A 365 -3.89 -21.17 5.83
C LEU A 365 -2.42 -21.54 5.83
N SER A 366 -2.09 -22.83 5.89
CA SER A 366 -0.79 -23.27 5.39
C SER A 366 -0.69 -23.03 3.88
N GLN A 367 0.52 -22.89 3.36
CA GLN A 367 0.74 -22.74 1.92
C GLN A 367 0.12 -23.87 1.09
N ASN A 368 0.14 -25.10 1.63
CA ASN A 368 -0.47 -26.26 0.97
C ASN A 368 -1.99 -26.13 0.91
N GLU A 369 -2.64 -25.86 2.04
CA GLU A 369 -4.10 -25.68 2.07
C GLU A 369 -4.53 -24.53 1.14
N TYR A 370 -3.74 -23.46 1.06
CA TYR A 370 -4.00 -22.35 0.13
C TYR A 370 -3.95 -22.80 -1.33
N ILE A 371 -2.83 -23.41 -1.73
CA ILE A 371 -2.62 -23.90 -3.11
C ILE A 371 -3.68 -24.95 -3.47
N GLU A 372 -3.93 -25.91 -2.58
CA GLU A 372 -4.93 -26.95 -2.77
C GLU A 372 -6.33 -26.35 -2.94
N SER A 373 -6.71 -25.35 -2.14
CA SER A 373 -8.00 -24.66 -2.26
C SER A 373 -8.15 -23.97 -3.63
N VAL A 374 -7.10 -23.29 -4.09
CA VAL A 374 -7.10 -22.65 -5.42
C VAL A 374 -7.23 -23.71 -6.51
N LEU A 375 -6.36 -24.72 -6.52
CA LEU A 375 -6.36 -25.77 -7.54
C LEU A 375 -7.67 -26.56 -7.57
N GLN A 376 -8.24 -26.87 -6.40
CA GLN A 376 -9.52 -27.56 -6.28
C GLN A 376 -10.66 -26.72 -6.84
N TRP A 377 -10.70 -25.41 -6.57
CA TRP A 377 -11.65 -24.50 -7.20
C TRP A 377 -11.57 -24.55 -8.73
N HIS A 378 -10.35 -24.51 -9.28
CA HIS A 378 -10.15 -24.56 -10.72
C HIS A 378 -10.52 -25.92 -11.36
N GLU A 379 -10.45 -27.01 -10.60
CA GLU A 379 -10.95 -28.34 -11.02
C GLU A 379 -12.48 -28.41 -10.94
N ASP A 380 -13.08 -27.97 -9.83
CA ASP A 380 -14.52 -28.08 -9.56
C ASP A 380 -15.36 -27.14 -10.41
N ALA A 381 -14.87 -25.91 -10.66
CA ALA A 381 -15.56 -24.91 -11.46
C ALA A 381 -15.23 -25.03 -12.97
N ALA A 382 -14.61 -26.12 -13.40
CA ALA A 382 -14.14 -26.29 -14.77
C ALA A 382 -15.27 -26.39 -15.79
N TRP A 383 -15.16 -25.60 -16.87
CA TRP A 383 -16.08 -25.64 -17.99
C TRP A 383 -15.34 -25.49 -19.33
N TYR A 384 -16.04 -25.73 -20.44
CA TYR A 384 -15.54 -25.42 -21.78
C TYR A 384 -15.55 -23.92 -22.00
N LEU A 385 -14.37 -23.31 -22.09
CA LEU A 385 -14.16 -21.88 -22.24
C LEU A 385 -13.39 -21.56 -23.53
N THR A 386 -13.41 -20.30 -23.93
CA THR A 386 -12.65 -19.78 -25.08
C THR A 386 -11.98 -18.48 -24.69
N CYS A 387 -10.67 -18.40 -24.86
CA CYS A 387 -9.90 -17.15 -24.76
C CYS A 387 -9.47 -16.68 -26.14
N PHE A 388 -8.93 -15.47 -26.24
CA PHE A 388 -8.54 -14.86 -27.50
C PHE A 388 -7.05 -14.47 -27.45
N ASP A 389 -6.25 -14.94 -28.41
CA ASP A 389 -4.81 -14.65 -28.45
C ASP A 389 -4.56 -13.19 -28.88
N ASN A 390 -4.20 -12.33 -27.94
CA ASN A 390 -3.85 -10.93 -28.19
C ASN A 390 -2.33 -10.77 -28.36
N LYS A 391 -1.72 -11.43 -29.35
CA LYS A 391 -0.28 -11.27 -29.68
C LYS A 391 0.13 -9.89 -30.22
N ASN A 392 -0.74 -8.87 -30.14
CA ASN A 392 -0.46 -7.51 -30.63
C ASN A 392 -0.25 -6.46 -29.52
N SER A 393 -0.10 -6.83 -28.24
CA SER A 393 0.18 -5.87 -27.16
C SER A 393 1.63 -5.83 -26.66
N ALA A 394 2.56 -6.57 -27.31
CA ALA A 394 3.97 -6.66 -26.89
C ALA A 394 4.96 -5.97 -27.86
N SER A 395 4.54 -4.94 -28.58
CA SER A 395 5.44 -4.09 -29.39
C SER A 395 5.05 -2.62 -29.26
N THR A 396 5.35 -2.02 -28.10
CA THR A 396 5.63 -0.59 -28.04
C THR A 396 7.11 -0.43 -28.24
N ASP A 397 7.50 -0.07 -29.46
CA ASP A 397 8.61 0.80 -29.85
C ASP A 397 8.94 0.50 -31.32
N ASP A 398 8.30 1.25 -32.22
CA ASP A 398 8.96 2.02 -33.28
C ASP A 398 7.95 2.53 -34.31
N GLU A 399 8.15 3.78 -34.70
CA GLU A 399 7.35 4.55 -35.65
C GLU A 399 7.16 3.82 -36.99
N ALA A 400 5.91 3.56 -37.39
CA ALA A 400 5.57 3.27 -38.77
C ALA A 400 4.25 3.95 -39.17
N PRO A 401 4.17 4.55 -40.38
CA PRO A 401 3.11 5.48 -40.74
C PRO A 401 1.80 4.77 -41.08
N HIS A 402 0.71 5.52 -40.92
CA HIS A 402 -0.69 5.16 -41.21
C HIS A 402 -0.90 4.33 -42.49
N GLY A 403 -0.79 3.00 -42.36
CA GLY A 403 -1.31 2.01 -43.29
C GLY A 403 -2.54 1.34 -42.68
N SER A 404 -3.62 1.25 -43.46
CA SER A 404 -4.88 0.60 -43.08
C SER A 404 -4.65 -0.84 -42.57
N LYS A 405 -5.15 -1.14 -41.35
CA LYS A 405 -5.12 -2.49 -40.75
C LYS A 405 -5.74 -3.51 -41.72
N LYS A 406 -5.00 -4.58 -42.04
CA LYS A 406 -5.49 -5.69 -42.87
C LYS A 406 -6.51 -6.53 -42.07
N PRO A 407 -7.49 -7.17 -42.73
CA PRO A 407 -8.56 -7.95 -42.08
C PRO A 407 -8.09 -9.27 -41.42
N SER A 408 -6.79 -9.57 -41.42
CA SER A 408 -6.18 -10.77 -40.81
C SER A 408 -5.82 -10.63 -39.32
N ASP A 409 -5.98 -9.44 -38.73
CA ASP A 409 -5.64 -9.16 -37.31
C ASP A 409 -6.78 -9.45 -36.32
N LYS A 410 -7.70 -10.37 -36.66
CA LYS A 410 -8.73 -10.79 -35.71
C LYS A 410 -8.09 -11.75 -34.70
N PRO A 411 -8.29 -11.53 -33.39
CA PRO A 411 -7.71 -12.39 -32.37
C PRO A 411 -8.26 -13.81 -32.53
N LYS A 412 -7.37 -14.80 -32.48
CA LYS A 412 -7.73 -16.20 -32.72
C LYS A 412 -8.38 -16.78 -31.46
N PRO A 413 -9.56 -17.42 -31.56
CA PRO A 413 -10.16 -18.11 -30.43
C PRO A 413 -9.34 -19.36 -30.09
N ILE A 414 -8.98 -19.49 -28.82
CA ILE A 414 -8.28 -20.65 -28.26
C ILE A 414 -9.22 -21.28 -27.22
N PRO A 415 -9.80 -22.45 -27.51
CA PRO A 415 -10.69 -23.09 -26.57
C PRO A 415 -9.90 -23.93 -25.54
N TYR A 416 -10.41 -24.00 -24.31
CA TYR A 416 -9.78 -24.73 -23.21
C TYR A 416 -10.84 -25.23 -22.21
N ILE A 417 -10.45 -26.15 -21.33
CA ILE A 417 -11.27 -26.60 -20.20
C ILE A 417 -10.65 -26.11 -18.89
N GLY A 418 -11.41 -25.35 -18.12
CA GLY A 418 -10.99 -24.82 -16.82
C GLY A 418 -12.04 -23.87 -16.23
N ALA A 419 -11.81 -23.40 -15.00
CA ALA A 419 -12.60 -22.36 -14.37
C ALA A 419 -12.38 -20.97 -15.01
N PRO A 420 -13.45 -20.15 -15.11
CA PRO A 420 -13.39 -18.77 -15.58
C PRO A 420 -12.75 -17.84 -14.55
N SER A 421 -12.29 -16.66 -14.97
CA SER A 421 -11.82 -15.63 -14.04
C SER A 421 -12.99 -15.01 -13.28
N PHE A 422 -12.71 -14.34 -12.16
CA PHE A 422 -13.73 -13.56 -11.46
C PHE A 422 -14.32 -12.46 -12.36
N ALA A 423 -13.48 -11.87 -13.21
CA ALA A 423 -13.91 -10.86 -14.17
C ALA A 423 -14.90 -11.45 -15.19
N ASP A 424 -14.63 -12.64 -15.73
CA ASP A 424 -15.53 -13.31 -16.68
C ASP A 424 -16.89 -13.60 -16.05
N VAL A 425 -16.90 -14.12 -14.82
CA VAL A 425 -18.15 -14.38 -14.06
C VAL A 425 -18.97 -13.10 -13.90
N ILE A 426 -18.33 -11.98 -13.58
CA ILE A 426 -19.01 -10.68 -13.42
C ILE A 426 -19.53 -10.17 -14.77
N ASN A 427 -18.74 -10.30 -15.84
CA ASN A 427 -19.07 -9.81 -17.18
C ASN A 427 -20.21 -10.63 -17.85
N CYS A 428 -20.53 -11.83 -17.35
CA CYS A 428 -21.73 -12.54 -17.78
C CYS A 428 -23.03 -11.82 -17.40
N VAL A 429 -23.01 -10.99 -16.36
CA VAL A 429 -24.20 -10.28 -15.84
C VAL A 429 -24.24 -8.82 -16.30
N TYR A 430 -23.08 -8.17 -16.44
CA TYR A 430 -22.96 -6.77 -16.84
C TYR A 430 -22.18 -6.63 -18.15
N SER A 431 -22.64 -5.73 -19.03
CA SER A 431 -21.86 -5.33 -20.21
C SER A 431 -20.59 -4.58 -19.78
N THR A 432 -19.53 -4.71 -20.58
CA THR A 432 -18.24 -4.02 -20.37
C THR A 432 -18.36 -2.50 -20.30
N ASP A 433 -19.39 -1.94 -20.95
CA ASP A 433 -19.64 -0.50 -20.99
C ASP A 433 -20.15 0.07 -19.64
N ASP A 434 -20.62 -0.80 -18.73
CA ASP A 434 -21.21 -0.43 -17.44
C ASP A 434 -20.21 -0.54 -16.26
N HIS A 435 -18.93 -0.83 -16.53
CA HIS A 435 -17.91 -1.08 -15.51
C HIS A 435 -17.60 0.11 -14.57
N SER A 436 -18.15 1.29 -14.89
CA SER A 436 -17.99 2.50 -14.08
C SER A 436 -19.15 2.78 -13.13
N SER A 437 -20.31 2.11 -13.29
CA SER A 437 -21.48 2.41 -12.47
C SER A 437 -21.36 1.90 -11.04
N ASP A 438 -22.03 2.58 -10.11
CA ASP A 438 -22.08 2.17 -8.71
C ASP A 438 -22.76 0.81 -8.55
N SER A 439 -23.73 0.50 -9.41
CA SER A 439 -24.42 -0.80 -9.46
C SER A 439 -23.45 -1.92 -9.82
N TYR A 440 -22.67 -1.75 -10.89
CA TYR A 440 -21.61 -2.70 -11.27
C TYR A 440 -20.60 -2.87 -10.15
N ARG A 441 -20.06 -1.77 -9.60
CA ARG A 441 -19.06 -1.84 -8.52
C ARG A 441 -19.59 -2.57 -7.30
N ARG A 442 -20.84 -2.33 -6.91
CA ARG A 442 -21.48 -3.01 -5.77
C ARG A 442 -21.66 -4.51 -6.05
N PHE A 443 -22.10 -4.87 -7.25
CA PHE A 443 -22.23 -6.27 -7.66
C PHE A 443 -20.87 -6.98 -7.71
N ALA A 444 -19.88 -6.38 -8.38
CA ALA A 444 -18.53 -6.91 -8.48
C ALA A 444 -17.90 -7.17 -7.11
N LYS A 445 -18.03 -6.22 -6.17
CA LYS A 445 -17.58 -6.40 -4.78
C LYS A 445 -18.25 -7.60 -4.09
N TYR A 446 -19.56 -7.75 -4.27
CA TYR A 446 -20.32 -8.84 -3.68
C TYR A 446 -19.88 -10.19 -4.26
N VAL A 447 -19.79 -10.29 -5.58
CA VAL A 447 -19.38 -11.52 -6.28
C VAL A 447 -17.96 -11.91 -5.89
N LYS A 448 -16.99 -10.99 -5.98
CA LYS A 448 -15.60 -11.29 -5.62
C LYS A 448 -15.49 -11.77 -4.17
N LYS A 449 -16.17 -11.09 -3.24
CA LYS A 449 -16.22 -11.54 -1.83
C LYS A 449 -16.74 -12.96 -1.71
N GLN A 450 -17.89 -13.25 -2.32
CA GLN A 450 -18.52 -14.57 -2.23
C GLN A 450 -17.66 -15.66 -2.87
N LEU A 451 -17.00 -15.39 -4.00
CA LEU A 451 -16.11 -16.35 -4.64
C LEU A 451 -14.88 -16.65 -3.78
N VAL A 452 -14.25 -15.63 -3.16
CA VAL A 452 -13.16 -15.83 -2.19
C VAL A 452 -13.66 -16.63 -0.98
N GLU A 453 -14.84 -16.29 -0.45
CA GLU A 453 -15.46 -17.03 0.66
C GLU A 453 -15.72 -18.48 0.28
N CYS A 454 -16.22 -18.78 -0.93
CA CYS A 454 -16.44 -20.15 -1.38
C CYS A 454 -15.13 -20.93 -1.56
N MET A 455 -14.13 -20.30 -2.17
CA MET A 455 -12.83 -20.93 -2.43
C MET A 455 -12.09 -21.24 -1.13
N PHE A 456 -12.14 -20.32 -0.16
CA PHE A 456 -11.39 -20.41 1.08
C PHE A 456 -12.30 -20.52 2.30
N SER A 457 -13.47 -21.13 2.21
CA SER A 457 -14.24 -21.58 3.37
C SER A 457 -14.57 -23.05 3.22
N ASN A 458 -14.69 -23.77 4.33
CA ASN A 458 -15.10 -25.18 4.29
C ASN A 458 -16.61 -25.35 3.95
N ALA A 459 -17.29 -24.27 3.58
CA ALA A 459 -18.65 -24.29 3.08
C ALA A 459 -18.57 -24.31 1.55
N GLY A 460 -19.04 -25.39 0.93
CA GLY A 460 -19.17 -25.45 -0.53
C GLY A 460 -20.02 -24.29 -1.08
N PRO A 461 -20.00 -24.09 -2.41
CA PRO A 461 -20.72 -22.98 -3.03
C PRO A 461 -22.22 -23.00 -2.64
N PRO A 462 -22.84 -21.84 -2.40
CA PRO A 462 -24.24 -21.72 -2.01
C PRO A 462 -25.23 -22.20 -3.07
#